data_AF-A0A377TCC5-F1
#
_entry.id   AF-A0A377TCC5-F1
#
_cell.length_a   1.000
_cell.length_b   1.000
_cell.length_c   1.000
_cell.angle_alpha   90.00
_cell.angle_beta   90.00
_cell.angle_gamma   90.00
#
_symmetry.space_group_name_H-M   'P 1'
#
loop_
_entity.id
_entity.type
_entity.pdbx_description
1 polymer ?
#
loop_
_entity_poly.entity_id
_entity_poly.type
_entity_poly.pdbx_seq_one_letter_code
_entity_poly.pdbx_strand_id
1 'polypeptide(L)'
;MTGKLFRQDTLYHEGAKFFELKGDSCMALSPHAAREVCEEATLKGFFVGTVEGGHWHNPGFQPDSNTRWDSLRYYQADADLKTNNDRAIENINDDVSEGYTAFVITLIKSL
;
A
#
# COMPACT_ATOMS: atom_id res chain seq x y z
N MET A 1 14.44 2.22 -19.32
CA MET A 1 13.31 2.67 -18.48
C MET A 1 12.09 1.87 -18.88
N THR A 2 11.81 0.78 -18.18
CA THR A 2 10.54 0.05 -18.34
C THR A 2 9.46 0.98 -17.78
N GLY A 3 8.62 1.54 -18.65
CA GLY A 3 7.59 2.50 -18.23
C GLY A 3 6.66 1.89 -17.18
N LYS A 4 6.17 2.75 -16.26
CA LYS A 4 5.08 2.38 -15.35
C LYS A 4 3.91 1.84 -16.20
N LEU A 5 3.32 0.71 -15.81
CA LEU A 5 2.22 0.09 -16.57
C LEU A 5 0.83 0.65 -16.17
N PHE A 6 0.80 1.69 -15.34
CA PHE A 6 -0.39 2.33 -14.80
C PHE A 6 -0.32 3.84 -14.96
N ARG A 7 -1.46 4.53 -14.83
CA ARG A 7 -1.54 5.99 -14.94
C ARG A 7 -1.48 6.64 -13.56
N GLN A 8 -0.73 7.73 -13.43
CA GLN A 8 -0.61 8.47 -12.15
C GLN A 8 -1.80 9.38 -11.86
N ASP A 9 -2.63 9.67 -12.85
CA ASP A 9 -3.86 10.46 -12.73
C ASP A 9 -5.09 9.62 -12.33
N THR A 10 -4.87 8.37 -11.93
CA THR A 10 -5.93 7.39 -11.65
C THR A 10 -5.81 6.88 -10.21
N LEU A 11 -6.90 6.96 -9.46
CA LEU A 11 -7.06 6.24 -8.19
C LEU A 11 -7.53 4.82 -8.49
N TYR A 12 -6.75 3.82 -8.10
CA TYR A 12 -7.08 2.42 -8.36
C TYR A 12 -7.97 1.87 -7.23
N HIS A 13 -9.05 1.19 -7.64
CA HIS A 13 -10.07 0.66 -6.73
C HIS A 13 -10.02 -0.87 -6.55
N GLU A 14 -9.06 -1.53 -7.22
CA GLU A 14 -8.87 -2.98 -7.18
C GLU A 14 -7.41 -3.29 -6.83
N GLY A 15 -7.16 -4.02 -5.76
CA GLY A 15 -5.82 -4.41 -5.31
C GLY A 15 -5.09 -5.30 -6.32
N ALA A 16 -5.81 -6.10 -7.12
CA ALA A 16 -5.21 -6.91 -8.19
C ALA A 16 -4.41 -6.07 -9.20
N LYS A 17 -4.87 -4.85 -9.50
CA LYS A 17 -4.18 -3.94 -10.44
C LYS A 17 -2.80 -3.52 -9.95
N PHE A 18 -2.58 -3.45 -8.64
CA PHE A 18 -1.27 -3.17 -8.07
C PHE A 18 -0.24 -4.19 -8.53
N PHE A 19 -0.56 -5.49 -8.47
CA PHE A 19 0.35 -6.56 -8.89
C PHE A 19 0.45 -6.66 -10.42
N GLU A 20 -0.67 -6.58 -11.13
CA GLU A 20 -0.71 -6.66 -12.61
C GLU A 20 0.11 -5.55 -13.28
N LEU A 21 0.01 -4.33 -12.76
CA LEU A 21 0.59 -3.13 -13.37
C LEU A 21 1.89 -2.68 -12.71
N LYS A 22 2.45 -3.49 -11.79
CA LYS A 22 3.70 -3.18 -11.07
C LYS A 22 3.62 -1.84 -10.34
N GLY A 23 2.57 -1.68 -9.53
CA GLY A 23 2.21 -0.47 -8.79
C GLY A 23 3.04 -0.17 -7.54
N ASP A 24 3.96 -1.05 -7.19
CA ASP A 24 4.78 -0.95 -5.98
C ASP A 24 5.43 0.43 -5.79
N SER A 25 5.28 0.97 -4.58
CA SER A 25 5.77 2.29 -4.13
C SER A 25 5.29 3.52 -4.93
N CYS A 26 4.33 3.38 -5.85
CA CYS A 26 3.96 4.49 -6.73
C CYS A 26 2.47 4.59 -7.12
N MET A 27 1.70 3.50 -7.02
CA MET A 27 0.28 3.48 -7.41
C MET A 27 -0.58 4.08 -6.30
N ALA A 28 -1.41 5.07 -6.65
CA ALA A 28 -2.42 5.60 -5.75
C ALA A 28 -3.60 4.61 -5.66
N LEU A 29 -3.86 4.11 -4.46
CA LEU A 29 -4.89 3.13 -4.15
C LEU A 29 -6.00 3.77 -3.32
N SER A 30 -7.24 3.43 -3.62
CA SER A 30 -8.35 3.70 -2.69
C SER A 30 -8.16 2.90 -1.39
N PRO A 31 -8.85 3.27 -0.29
CA PRO A 31 -8.71 2.54 0.97
C PRO A 31 -9.09 1.05 0.86
N HIS A 32 -10.09 0.74 0.04
CA HIS A 32 -10.48 -0.64 -0.23
C HIS A 32 -9.36 -1.41 -0.94
N ALA A 33 -8.84 -0.86 -2.03
CA ALA A 33 -7.75 -1.48 -2.79
C ALA A 33 -6.46 -1.62 -1.96
N ALA A 34 -6.16 -0.65 -1.09
CA ALA A 34 -5.01 -0.70 -0.20
C ALA A 34 -5.07 -1.91 0.75
N ARG A 35 -6.26 -2.20 1.32
CA ARG A 35 -6.47 -3.40 2.14
C ARG A 35 -6.33 -4.69 1.34
N GLU A 36 -6.93 -4.73 0.14
CA GLU A 36 -6.79 -5.88 -0.76
C GLU A 36 -5.32 -6.16 -1.11
N VAL A 37 -4.49 -5.13 -1.29
CA VAL A 37 -3.05 -5.29 -1.52
C VAL A 37 -2.36 -5.92 -0.31
N CYS A 38 -2.69 -5.52 0.92
CA CYS A 38 -2.11 -6.11 2.13
C CYS A 38 -2.53 -7.58 2.33
N GLU A 39 -3.80 -7.90 2.07
CA GLU A 39 -4.32 -9.27 2.13
C GLU A 39 -3.62 -10.16 1.10
N GLU A 40 -3.56 -9.71 -0.15
CA GLU A 40 -2.95 -10.44 -1.26
C GLU A 40 -1.42 -10.53 -1.10
N ALA A 41 -0.77 -9.52 -0.50
CA ALA A 41 0.65 -9.57 -0.16
C ALA A 41 0.97 -10.76 0.76
N THR A 42 0.12 -11.04 1.75
CA THR A 42 0.26 -12.21 2.63
C THR A 42 0.21 -13.52 1.83
N LEU A 43 -0.77 -13.64 0.93
CA LEU A 43 -0.94 -14.84 0.09
C LEU A 43 0.22 -15.06 -0.87
N LYS A 44 0.84 -13.98 -1.34
CA LYS A 44 1.96 -14.01 -2.29
C LYS A 44 3.35 -14.03 -1.63
N GLY A 45 3.44 -14.05 -0.29
CA GLY A 45 4.73 -14.07 0.42
C GLY A 45 5.47 -12.73 0.42
N PHE A 46 4.73 -11.62 0.41
CA PHE A 46 5.27 -10.27 0.53
C PHE A 46 5.04 -9.70 1.94
N PHE A 47 6.07 -9.01 2.43
CA PHE A 47 6.01 -8.18 3.62
C PHE A 47 5.61 -6.75 3.23
N VAL A 48 4.57 -6.18 3.85
CA VAL A 48 4.25 -4.76 3.67
C VAL A 48 5.26 -3.94 4.47
N GLY A 49 6.13 -3.22 3.77
CA GLY A 49 7.22 -2.43 4.38
C GLY A 49 6.78 -1.03 4.78
N THR A 50 6.03 -0.35 3.92
CA THR A 50 5.51 0.99 4.22
C THR A 50 4.11 1.18 3.70
N VAL A 51 3.32 1.96 4.42
CA VAL A 51 2.04 2.52 3.97
C VAL A 51 2.13 4.03 4.11
N GLU A 52 1.85 4.75 3.03
CA GLU A 52 1.82 6.21 3.00
C GLU A 52 0.41 6.67 2.66
N GLY A 53 -0.26 7.32 3.60
CA GLY A 53 -1.58 7.89 3.44
C GLY A 53 -1.56 9.31 2.87
N GLY A 54 -2.74 9.76 2.47
CA GLY A 54 -2.95 11.10 1.93
C GLY A 54 -4.34 11.29 1.38
N HIS A 55 -4.52 12.37 0.62
CA HIS A 55 -5.79 12.70 0.00
C HIS A 55 -5.71 12.61 -1.53
N TRP A 56 -6.77 12.07 -2.13
CA TRP A 56 -6.98 12.14 -3.57
C TRP A 56 -7.84 13.34 -3.95
N HIS A 57 -7.38 14.16 -4.90
CA HIS A 57 -8.04 15.40 -5.34
C HIS A 57 -8.69 15.34 -6.73
N ASN A 58 -8.78 14.16 -7.33
CA ASN A 58 -9.45 13.92 -8.62
C ASN A 58 -9.04 14.88 -9.77
N PRO A 59 -7.85 14.73 -10.38
CA PRO A 59 -6.79 13.77 -10.01
C PRO A 59 -5.71 14.40 -9.13
N GLY A 60 -4.93 13.56 -8.47
CA GLY A 60 -3.72 13.96 -7.76
C GLY A 60 -3.69 13.39 -6.34
N PHE A 61 -2.64 12.63 -6.06
CA PHE A 61 -2.34 12.16 -4.71
C PHE A 61 -1.52 13.22 -3.99
N GLN A 62 -2.04 13.73 -2.88
CA GLN A 62 -1.31 14.60 -1.96
C GLN A 62 -0.93 13.77 -0.72
N PRO A 63 0.34 13.36 -0.57
CA PRO A 63 0.78 12.62 0.61
C PRO A 63 0.77 13.51 1.86
N ASP A 64 0.48 12.91 3.02
CA ASP A 64 0.72 13.51 4.33
C ASP A 64 1.79 12.68 5.07
N SER A 65 2.94 13.28 5.33
CA SER A 65 4.07 12.60 5.98
C SER A 65 3.77 12.06 7.38
N ASN A 66 2.74 12.58 8.06
CA ASN A 66 2.36 12.12 9.40
C ASN A 66 1.68 10.75 9.37
N THR A 67 1.15 10.32 8.22
CA THR A 67 0.49 9.01 8.04
C THR A 67 1.45 7.88 7.74
N ARG A 68 2.75 8.18 7.60
CA ARG A 68 3.72 7.17 7.18
C ARG A 68 3.85 6.09 8.24
N TRP A 69 3.30 4.93 7.93
CA TRP A 69 3.56 3.69 8.64
C TRP A 69 4.78 3.01 8.03
N ASP A 70 5.79 2.77 8.86
CA ASP A 70 7.05 2.15 8.46
C ASP A 70 7.32 0.94 9.35
N SER A 71 7.27 -0.26 8.77
CA SER A 71 7.53 -1.53 9.46
C SER A 71 8.86 -2.14 9.05
N LEU A 72 9.65 -1.48 8.20
CA LEU A 72 10.92 -2.00 7.68
C LEU A 72 11.89 -2.42 8.78
N ARG A 73 11.85 -1.72 9.92
CA ARG A 73 12.64 -2.06 11.13
C ARG A 73 12.34 -3.44 11.72
N TYR A 74 11.22 -4.06 11.36
CA TYR A 74 10.80 -5.40 11.80
C TYR A 74 11.01 -6.47 10.72
N TYR A 75 11.49 -6.09 9.53
CA TYR A 75 11.69 -7.05 8.45
C TYR A 75 12.89 -7.97 8.73
N GLN A 76 12.63 -9.28 8.67
CA GLN A 76 13.61 -10.35 8.79
C GLN A 76 13.16 -11.55 7.94
N ALA A 77 14.08 -12.47 7.64
CA ALA A 77 13.81 -13.58 6.72
C ALA A 77 12.65 -14.51 7.17
N ASP A 78 12.41 -14.60 8.47
CA ASP A 78 11.36 -15.41 9.09
C ASP A 78 10.22 -14.54 9.68
N ALA A 79 10.04 -13.33 9.17
CA ALA A 79 9.00 -12.42 9.65
C ALA A 79 7.59 -13.04 9.50
N ASP A 80 6.76 -12.86 10.52
CA ASP A 80 5.34 -13.22 10.46
C ASP A 80 4.61 -12.24 9.53
N LEU A 81 4.52 -12.62 8.26
CA LEU A 81 3.90 -11.82 7.19
C LEU A 81 2.44 -11.49 7.52
N LYS A 82 1.70 -12.45 8.07
CA LYS A 82 0.28 -12.24 8.37
C LYS A 82 0.12 -11.18 9.44
N THR A 83 0.83 -11.32 10.56
CA THR A 83 0.74 -10.34 11.65
C THR A 83 1.21 -8.95 11.21
N ASN A 84 2.26 -8.84 10.39
CA ASN A 84 2.72 -7.56 9.86
C ASN A 84 1.68 -6.91 8.92
N ASN A 85 1.15 -7.68 7.99
CA ASN A 85 0.24 -7.16 6.97
C ASN A 85 -1.14 -6.85 7.56
N ASP A 86 -1.59 -7.59 8.59
CA ASP A 86 -2.79 -7.25 9.37
C ASP A 86 -2.62 -5.89 10.07
N ARG A 87 -1.44 -5.59 10.65
CA ARG A 87 -1.16 -4.26 11.23
C ARG A 87 -1.12 -3.14 10.20
N ALA A 88 -0.68 -3.43 8.97
CA ALA A 88 -0.78 -2.46 7.88
C ALA A 88 -2.25 -2.15 7.54
N ILE A 89 -3.13 -3.15 7.59
CA ILE A 89 -4.58 -2.97 7.40
C ILE A 89 -5.18 -2.15 8.56
N GLU A 90 -4.78 -2.42 9.80
CA GLU A 90 -5.18 -1.61 10.96
C GLU A 90 -4.78 -0.14 10.77
N ASN A 91 -3.52 0.13 10.38
CA ASN A 91 -3.06 1.48 10.09
C ASN A 91 -3.90 2.17 8.99
N ILE A 92 -4.21 1.46 7.90
CA ILE A 92 -5.09 2.00 6.83
C ILE A 92 -6.47 2.35 7.37
N ASN A 93 -7.04 1.52 8.26
CA ASN A 93 -8.36 1.79 8.84
C ASN A 93 -8.35 2.99 9.79
N ASP A 94 -7.29 3.14 10.58
CA ASP A 94 -7.08 4.30 11.45
C ASP A 94 -6.99 5.59 10.60
N ASP A 95 -6.17 5.58 9.54
CA ASP A 95 -6.05 6.70 8.61
C ASP A 95 -7.38 7.03 7.91
N VAL A 96 -8.16 6.03 7.50
CA VAL A 96 -9.51 6.26 6.95
C VAL A 96 -10.42 6.95 7.97
N SER A 97 -10.32 6.56 9.24
CA SER A 97 -11.13 7.17 10.31
C SER A 97 -10.79 8.64 10.54
N GLU A 98 -9.55 9.05 10.24
CA GLU A 98 -9.06 10.43 10.27
C GLU A 98 -9.32 11.19 8.95
N GLY A 99 -9.95 10.54 7.95
CA GLY A 99 -10.40 11.17 6.70
C GLY A 99 -9.43 11.05 5.52
N TYR A 100 -8.37 10.23 5.62
CA TYR A 100 -7.50 9.95 4.46
C TYR A 100 -8.21 9.09 3.42
N THR A 101 -7.96 9.40 2.14
CA THR A 101 -8.75 8.86 1.01
C THR A 101 -7.92 8.11 -0.03
N ALA A 102 -6.59 8.12 0.09
CA ALA A 102 -5.73 7.39 -0.81
C ALA A 102 -4.43 6.94 -0.12
N PHE A 103 -3.84 5.88 -0.65
CA PHE A 103 -2.65 5.23 -0.09
C PHE A 103 -1.66 4.84 -1.18
N VAL A 104 -0.38 4.83 -0.82
CA VAL A 104 0.71 4.19 -1.58
C VAL A 104 1.36 3.14 -0.68
N ILE A 105 1.61 1.95 -1.23
CA ILE A 105 2.16 0.81 -0.49
C ILE A 105 3.49 0.39 -1.11
N THR A 106 4.46 0.08 -0.24
CA THR A 106 5.72 -0.57 -0.63
C THR A 106 5.76 -1.99 -0.08
N LEU A 107 6.03 -2.95 -0.94
CA LEU A 107 6.21 -4.36 -0.59
C LEU A 107 7.70 -4.76 -0.60
N ILE A 108 8.06 -5.66 0.29
CA ILE A 108 9.33 -6.38 0.25
C ILE A 108 9.05 -7.84 -0.04
N LYS A 109 9.76 -8.39 -1.02
CA LYS A 109 9.70 -9.82 -1.31
C LYS A 109 10.38 -10.58 -0.18
N SER A 110 9.63 -11.42 0.53
CA SER A 110 10.22 -12.36 1.48
C SER A 110 11.05 -13.41 0.72
N LEU A 111 12.24 -13.71 1.23
CA LEU A 111 13.15 -14.72 0.67
C LEU A 111 12.81 -16.13 1.14
#